data_AF-A0A2V3TUJ0-F1
#
_entry.id   AF-A0A2V3TUJ0-F1
#
_cell.length_a   1.000
_cell.length_b   1.000
_cell.length_c   1.000
_cell.angle_alpha   90.00
_cell.angle_beta   90.00
_cell.angle_gamma   90.00
#
_symmetry.space_group_name_H-M   'P 1'
#
loop_
_entity.id
_entity.type
_entity.pdbx_description
1 polymer ?
#
loop_
_entity_poly.entity_id
_entity_poly.type
_entity_poly.pdbx_seq_one_letter_code
_entity_poly.pdbx_strand_id
1 'polypeptide(L)'
;MARTAPRQSARVVPLRKGTSLEMVRLACPDTAQAILIAESFGSPVVDSDGIRELHERMIRETAEALGEGLGERAMQIHLQRIVGAYVGSAHGAGQFYSRAVTEARDATAKAANDLRDEDIDGPVGFDSAAQRKREFAADMGIQAHALRMAAEGAVAAYEHIVGERWKPYERQVDNPGQTLDRKAAELQMAALG
;
A
#
# COMPACT_ATOMS: atom_id res chain seq x y z
N MET A 1 5.70 55.54 13.04
CA MET A 1 5.75 54.72 11.80
C MET A 1 5.97 53.27 12.20
N ALA A 2 4.92 52.44 12.19
CA ALA A 2 5.01 51.01 12.51
C ALA A 2 5.39 50.23 11.24
N ARG A 3 6.46 49.41 11.31
CA ARG A 3 6.92 48.58 10.19
C ARG A 3 6.05 47.33 10.09
N THR A 4 5.42 47.13 8.94
CA THR A 4 4.67 45.92 8.59
C THR A 4 5.65 44.78 8.33
N ALA A 5 5.50 43.66 9.04
CA ALA A 5 6.29 42.45 8.80
C ALA A 5 5.92 41.80 7.44
N PRO A 6 6.90 41.23 6.70
CA PRO A 6 6.64 40.62 5.40
C PRO A 6 5.81 39.33 5.56
N ARG A 7 4.73 39.19 4.78
CA ARG A 7 3.92 37.96 4.69
C ARG A 7 4.80 36.83 4.15
N GLN A 8 4.99 35.78 4.95
CA GLN A 8 5.61 34.54 4.48
C GLN A 8 4.77 33.95 3.34
N SER A 9 5.40 33.69 2.20
CA SER A 9 4.77 32.97 1.10
C SER A 9 4.46 31.54 1.54
N ALA A 10 3.21 31.10 1.33
CA ALA A 10 2.81 29.74 1.64
C ALA A 10 3.66 28.76 0.82
N ARG A 11 4.32 27.82 1.52
CA ARG A 11 5.16 26.79 0.89
C ARG A 11 4.26 25.92 0.02
N VAL A 12 4.47 25.95 -1.30
CA VAL A 12 3.79 25.07 -2.24
C VAL A 12 4.27 23.65 -1.96
N VAL A 13 3.45 22.87 -1.24
CA VAL A 13 3.69 21.44 -1.05
C VAL A 13 3.29 20.75 -2.36
N PRO A 14 4.20 20.05 -3.04
CA PRO A 14 3.85 19.32 -4.25
C PRO A 14 2.71 18.34 -3.95
N LEU A 15 1.67 18.38 -4.78
CA LEU A 15 0.55 17.44 -4.69
C LEU A 15 1.12 16.03 -4.99
N ARG A 16 1.38 15.25 -3.94
CA ARG A 16 1.74 13.84 -4.13
C ARG A 16 0.48 13.13 -4.61
N LYS A 17 0.49 12.66 -5.86
CA LYS A 17 -0.53 11.72 -6.36
C LYS A 17 -0.60 10.55 -5.39
N GLY A 18 -1.81 10.21 -4.95
CA GLY A 18 -2.01 9.11 -4.02
C GLY A 18 -1.60 7.77 -4.64
N THR A 19 -1.18 6.82 -3.81
CA THR A 19 -0.81 5.48 -4.27
C THR A 19 -2.03 4.72 -4.77
N SER A 20 -2.00 4.25 -6.02
CA SER A 20 -3.12 3.53 -6.65
C SER A 20 -2.91 2.02 -6.68
N LEU A 21 -4.02 1.28 -6.85
CA LEU A 21 -3.95 -0.17 -7.05
C LEU A 21 -3.15 -0.54 -8.31
N GLU A 22 -3.17 0.31 -9.33
CA GLU A 22 -2.36 0.08 -10.54
C GLU A 22 -0.86 0.14 -10.24
N MET A 23 -0.43 1.06 -9.37
CA MET A 23 0.97 1.10 -8.90
C MET A 23 1.35 -0.16 -8.12
N VAL A 24 0.42 -0.74 -7.34
CA VAL A 24 0.64 -2.03 -6.66
C VAL A 24 0.86 -3.14 -7.69
N ARG A 25 0.01 -3.23 -8.72
CA ARG A 25 0.09 -4.26 -9.76
C ARG A 25 1.37 -4.21 -10.58
N LEU A 26 1.91 -3.01 -10.79
CA LEU A 26 3.19 -2.81 -11.46
C LEU A 26 4.39 -3.17 -10.57
N ALA A 27 4.30 -2.95 -9.25
CA ALA A 27 5.42 -3.13 -8.33
C ALA A 27 5.48 -4.54 -7.70
N CYS A 28 4.34 -5.23 -7.57
CA CYS A 28 4.25 -6.53 -6.91
C CYS A 28 4.12 -7.66 -7.93
N PRO A 29 4.68 -8.85 -7.66
CA PRO A 29 4.45 -10.03 -8.49
C PRO A 29 2.96 -10.32 -8.69
N ASP A 30 2.60 -10.76 -9.89
CA ASP A 30 1.30 -11.40 -10.12
C ASP A 30 1.32 -12.87 -9.67
N THR A 31 0.19 -13.55 -9.77
CA THR A 31 0.04 -14.94 -9.32
C THR A 31 1.00 -15.88 -10.05
N ALA A 32 1.17 -15.70 -11.36
CA ALA A 32 2.08 -16.54 -12.14
C ALA A 32 3.54 -16.35 -11.70
N GLN A 33 3.96 -15.10 -11.49
CA GLN A 33 5.30 -14.80 -10.99
C GLN A 33 5.50 -15.29 -9.55
N ALA A 34 4.49 -15.19 -8.67
CA ALA A 34 4.57 -15.69 -7.31
C ALA A 34 4.71 -17.22 -7.25
N ILE A 35 3.98 -17.95 -8.09
CA ILE A 35 4.14 -19.42 -8.25
C ILE A 35 5.55 -19.74 -8.72
N LEU A 36 6.05 -19.06 -9.75
CA LEU A 36 7.39 -19.30 -10.26
C LEU A 36 8.48 -19.05 -9.21
N ILE A 37 8.33 -18.00 -8.39
CA ILE A 37 9.23 -17.72 -7.28
C ILE A 37 9.17 -18.85 -6.24
N ALA A 38 7.97 -19.27 -5.85
CA ALA A 38 7.78 -20.35 -4.88
C ALA A 38 8.44 -21.65 -5.35
N GLU A 39 8.20 -22.04 -6.60
CA GLU A 39 8.80 -23.24 -7.20
C GLU A 39 10.33 -23.15 -7.30
N SER A 40 10.86 -22.01 -7.76
CA SER A 40 12.29 -21.83 -7.98
C SER A 40 13.12 -21.80 -6.69
N PHE A 41 12.52 -21.35 -5.59
CA PHE A 41 13.19 -21.21 -4.30
C PHE A 41 12.72 -22.23 -3.25
N GLY A 42 11.82 -23.15 -3.61
CA GLY A 42 11.30 -24.17 -2.69
C GLY A 42 10.40 -23.62 -1.59
N SER A 43 9.79 -22.45 -1.80
CA SER A 43 8.88 -21.81 -0.85
C SER A 43 7.43 -22.31 -1.04
N PRO A 44 6.58 -22.25 0.00
CA PRO A 44 5.17 -22.60 -0.15
C PRO A 44 4.44 -21.69 -1.14
N VAL A 45 3.57 -22.29 -1.97
CA VAL A 45 2.65 -21.54 -2.82
C VAL A 45 1.57 -20.90 -1.95
N VAL A 46 1.35 -19.61 -2.14
CA VAL A 46 0.34 -18.84 -1.40
C VAL A 46 -1.05 -19.07 -1.99
N ASP A 47 -2.06 -19.23 -1.13
CA ASP A 47 -3.47 -19.22 -1.53
C ASP A 47 -3.94 -17.79 -1.85
N SER A 48 -3.61 -17.34 -3.06
CA SER A 48 -3.87 -15.97 -3.52
C SER A 48 -5.36 -15.62 -3.51
N ASP A 49 -6.20 -16.55 -3.99
CA ASP A 49 -7.65 -16.35 -4.06
C ASP A 49 -8.26 -16.32 -2.66
N GLY A 50 -7.86 -17.25 -1.78
CA GLY A 50 -8.32 -17.26 -0.39
C GLY A 50 -7.97 -15.98 0.38
N ILE A 51 -6.75 -15.43 0.19
CA ILE A 51 -6.37 -14.14 0.79
C ILE A 51 -7.26 -13.02 0.28
N ARG A 52 -7.46 -12.93 -1.05
CA ARG A 52 -8.26 -11.88 -1.67
C ARG A 52 -9.71 -11.94 -1.17
N GLU A 53 -10.33 -13.11 -1.24
CA GLU A 53 -11.71 -13.33 -0.81
C GLU A 53 -11.91 -13.03 0.68
N LEU A 54 -10.96 -13.44 1.53
CA LEU A 54 -11.04 -13.18 2.97
C LEU A 54 -11.00 -11.69 3.29
N HIS A 55 -10.13 -10.93 2.63
CA HIS A 55 -10.04 -9.48 2.84
C HIS A 55 -11.26 -8.74 2.31
N GLU A 56 -11.81 -9.18 1.18
CA GLU A 56 -13.06 -8.63 0.66
C GLU A 56 -14.20 -8.86 1.66
N ARG A 57 -14.39 -10.11 2.09
CA ARG A 57 -15.43 -10.49 3.06
C ARG A 57 -15.29 -9.75 4.38
N MET A 58 -14.09 -9.69 4.96
CA MET A 58 -13.83 -9.00 6.23
C MET A 58 -14.26 -7.53 6.19
N ILE A 59 -13.94 -6.82 5.10
CA ILE A 59 -14.32 -5.40 4.96
C ILE A 59 -15.83 -5.26 4.77
N ARG A 60 -16.48 -6.16 4.02
CA ARG A 60 -17.94 -6.14 3.86
C ARG A 60 -18.67 -6.35 5.18
N GLU A 61 -18.30 -7.38 5.94
CA GLU A 61 -18.93 -7.69 7.22
C GLU A 61 -18.73 -6.57 8.25
N THR A 62 -17.54 -5.99 8.32
CA THR A 62 -17.27 -4.86 9.23
C THR A 62 -18.02 -3.59 8.82
N ALA A 63 -18.19 -3.33 7.52
CA ALA A 63 -18.98 -2.21 7.04
C ALA A 63 -20.47 -2.39 7.31
N GLU A 64 -21.00 -3.61 7.17
CA GLU A 64 -22.39 -3.93 7.51
C GLU A 64 -22.68 -3.65 8.99
N ALA A 65 -21.80 -4.08 9.89
CA ALA A 65 -21.91 -3.82 11.32
C ALA A 65 -21.87 -2.31 11.67
N LEU A 66 -21.25 -1.48 10.83
CA LEU A 66 -21.20 -0.03 10.97
C LEU A 66 -22.40 0.69 10.32
N GLY A 67 -23.21 0.00 9.51
CA GLY A 67 -24.25 0.58 8.66
C GLY A 67 -25.38 1.28 9.41
N GLU A 68 -25.72 0.81 10.62
CA GLU A 68 -26.74 1.47 11.47
C GLU A 68 -26.21 2.79 12.08
N GLY A 69 -24.89 2.91 12.26
CA GLY A 69 -24.25 4.03 12.95
C GLY A 69 -23.61 5.08 12.03
N LEU A 70 -23.39 4.76 10.76
CA LEU A 70 -22.74 5.65 9.80
C LEU A 70 -23.64 5.92 8.59
N GLY A 71 -23.87 7.20 8.29
CA GLY A 71 -24.42 7.59 7.00
C GLY A 71 -23.46 7.29 5.84
N GLU A 72 -23.99 7.17 4.62
CA GLU A 72 -23.25 6.76 3.41
C GLU A 72 -21.94 7.52 3.20
N ARG A 73 -21.97 8.86 3.37
CA ARG A 73 -20.77 9.68 3.18
C ARG A 73 -19.69 9.41 4.23
N ALA A 74 -20.09 9.17 5.48
CA ALA A 74 -19.16 8.83 6.56
C ALA A 74 -18.55 7.44 6.32
N MET A 75 -19.37 6.47 5.90
CA MET A 75 -18.92 5.14 5.47
C MET A 75 -17.89 5.23 4.35
N GLN A 76 -18.18 6.00 3.30
CA GLN A 76 -17.27 6.20 2.17
C GLN A 76 -15.92 6.78 2.62
N ILE A 77 -15.91 7.84 3.44
CA ILE A 77 -14.68 8.45 3.96
C ILE A 77 -13.89 7.48 4.85
N HIS A 78 -14.59 6.67 5.66
CA HIS A 78 -13.98 5.65 6.50
C HIS A 78 -13.30 4.57 5.65
N LEU A 79 -14.03 3.96 4.72
CA LEU A 79 -13.51 2.91 3.84
C LEU A 79 -12.41 3.44 2.90
N GLN A 80 -12.49 4.69 2.46
CA GLN A 80 -11.45 5.34 1.66
C GLN A 80 -10.08 5.27 2.37
N ARG A 81 -10.06 5.45 3.70
CA ARG A 81 -8.83 5.39 4.52
C ARG A 81 -8.37 3.96 4.72
N ILE A 82 -9.29 3.04 5.05
CA ILE A 82 -8.96 1.62 5.26
C ILE A 82 -8.36 1.00 3.99
N VAL A 83 -9.05 1.14 2.85
CA VAL A 83 -8.57 0.60 1.59
C VAL A 83 -7.28 1.29 1.14
N GLY A 84 -7.16 2.60 1.39
CA GLY A 84 -5.91 3.32 1.16
C GLY A 84 -4.72 2.76 1.95
N ALA A 85 -4.93 2.28 3.17
CA ALA A 85 -3.89 1.65 3.97
C ALA A 85 -3.43 0.31 3.37
N TYR A 86 -4.36 -0.53 2.90
CA TYR A 86 -4.03 -1.78 2.20
C TYR A 86 -3.24 -1.53 0.92
N VAL A 87 -3.72 -0.61 0.07
CA VAL A 87 -3.05 -0.25 -1.19
C VAL A 87 -1.67 0.36 -0.93
N GLY A 88 -1.55 1.23 0.08
CA GLY A 88 -0.28 1.82 0.48
C GLY A 88 0.73 0.79 1.00
N SER A 89 0.27 -0.15 1.83
CA SER A 89 1.09 -1.25 2.35
C SER A 89 1.60 -2.15 1.23
N ALA A 90 0.71 -2.60 0.35
CA ALA A 90 1.06 -3.46 -0.79
C ALA A 90 2.06 -2.77 -1.73
N HIS A 91 1.84 -1.49 -2.06
CA HIS A 91 2.78 -0.74 -2.89
C HIS A 91 4.15 -0.60 -2.20
N GLY A 92 4.17 -0.32 -0.89
CA GLY A 92 5.40 -0.27 -0.10
C GLY A 92 6.19 -1.59 -0.17
N ALA A 93 5.49 -2.73 -0.04
CA ALA A 93 6.09 -4.05 -0.18
C ALA A 93 6.62 -4.30 -1.60
N GLY A 94 5.87 -3.96 -2.64
CA GLY A 94 6.33 -4.05 -4.04
C GLY A 94 7.57 -3.20 -4.34
N GLN A 95 7.64 -1.98 -3.77
CA GLN A 95 8.83 -1.13 -3.87
C GLN A 95 10.03 -1.75 -3.16
N PHE A 96 9.82 -2.36 -1.98
CA PHE A 96 10.88 -3.04 -1.26
C PHE A 96 11.38 -4.28 -2.02
N TYR A 97 10.46 -5.09 -2.54
CA TYR A 97 10.77 -6.21 -3.42
C TYR A 97 11.59 -5.78 -4.64
N SER A 98 11.18 -4.72 -5.34
CA SER A 98 11.89 -4.19 -6.52
C SER A 98 13.34 -3.81 -6.21
N ARG A 99 13.59 -3.23 -5.02
CA ARG A 99 14.95 -2.94 -4.54
C ARG A 99 15.72 -4.23 -4.24
N ALA A 100 15.11 -5.18 -3.55
CA ALA A 100 15.73 -6.48 -3.26
C ALA A 100 16.15 -7.23 -4.53
N VAL A 101 15.30 -7.23 -5.57
CA VAL A 101 15.63 -7.79 -6.89
C VAL A 101 16.82 -7.09 -7.53
N THR A 102 16.90 -5.76 -7.40
CA THR A 102 18.03 -4.98 -7.95
C THR A 102 19.32 -5.35 -7.22
N GLU A 103 19.31 -5.40 -5.89
CA GLU A 103 20.47 -5.83 -5.09
C GLU A 103 20.90 -7.26 -5.41
N ALA A 104 19.94 -8.18 -5.60
CA ALA A 104 20.22 -9.56 -5.96
C ALA A 104 20.86 -9.69 -7.35
N ARG A 105 20.39 -8.90 -8.33
CA ARG A 105 20.99 -8.82 -9.68
C ARG A 105 22.41 -8.27 -9.62
N ASP A 106 22.62 -7.19 -8.89
CA ASP A 106 23.93 -6.56 -8.73
C ASP A 106 24.93 -7.51 -8.06
N ALA A 107 24.51 -8.22 -7.01
CA ALA A 107 25.34 -9.22 -6.34
C ALA A 107 25.67 -10.41 -7.26
N THR A 108 24.69 -10.87 -8.05
CA THR A 108 24.88 -11.96 -9.03
C THR A 108 25.86 -11.56 -10.13
N ALA A 109 25.76 -10.32 -10.65
CA ALA A 109 26.65 -9.82 -11.68
C ALA A 109 28.09 -9.62 -11.15
N LYS A 110 28.25 -9.25 -9.89
CA LYS A 110 29.57 -9.14 -9.25
C LYS A 110 30.23 -10.51 -9.08
N ALA A 111 29.50 -11.48 -8.55
CA ALA A 111 30.01 -12.85 -8.32
C ALA A 111 30.40 -13.59 -9.61
N ALA A 112 29.90 -13.16 -10.77
CA ALA A 112 30.26 -13.73 -12.07
C ALA A 112 31.57 -13.15 -12.67
N ASN A 113 32.29 -12.29 -11.94
CA ASN A 113 33.51 -11.63 -12.41
C ASN A 113 34.76 -12.20 -11.71
N ASP A 114 35.39 -13.20 -12.33
CA ASP A 114 36.53 -14.00 -11.83
C ASP A 114 37.83 -13.23 -11.50
N LEU A 115 37.85 -11.89 -11.61
CA LEU A 115 39.04 -11.05 -11.47
C LEU A 115 39.17 -10.34 -10.11
N ARG A 116 38.34 -10.67 -9.11
CA ARG A 116 38.35 -10.00 -7.81
C ARG A 116 38.61 -10.97 -6.65
N ASP A 117 39.68 -10.69 -5.91
CA ASP A 117 40.05 -11.40 -4.66
C ASP A 117 38.99 -11.25 -3.54
N GLU A 118 38.00 -10.37 -3.71
CA GLU A 118 36.89 -10.16 -2.78
C GLU A 118 35.82 -11.26 -2.87
N ASP A 119 35.87 -12.10 -3.91
CA ASP A 119 34.92 -13.18 -4.20
C ASP A 119 35.42 -14.55 -3.72
N ILE A 120 36.20 -14.59 -2.62
CA ILE A 120 36.45 -15.85 -1.92
C ILE A 120 35.09 -16.34 -1.42
N ASP A 121 34.59 -17.40 -2.06
CA ASP A 121 33.37 -18.08 -1.65
C ASP A 121 33.40 -18.32 -0.15
N GLY A 122 32.22 -18.24 0.48
CA GLY A 122 32.06 -18.69 1.86
C GLY A 122 32.59 -20.13 2.01
N PRO A 123 32.79 -20.60 3.25
CA PRO A 123 33.28 -21.96 3.49
C PRO A 123 32.50 -22.96 2.61
N VAL A 124 33.23 -23.83 1.90
CA VAL A 124 32.64 -24.76 0.92
C VAL A 124 31.47 -25.51 1.57
N GLY A 125 30.27 -25.40 0.99
CA GLY A 125 29.04 -25.99 1.53
C GLY A 125 28.04 -24.99 2.14
N PHE A 126 28.31 -23.68 2.12
CA PHE A 126 27.38 -22.62 2.53
C PHE A 126 26.99 -21.72 1.34
N ASP A 127 25.79 -21.12 1.39
CA ASP A 127 25.32 -20.24 0.32
C ASP A 127 26.25 -19.05 0.08
N SER A 128 26.43 -18.66 -1.18
CA SER A 128 27.16 -17.44 -1.50
C SER A 128 26.38 -16.20 -1.06
N ALA A 129 27.06 -15.07 -0.89
CA ALA A 129 26.39 -13.80 -0.57
C ALA A 129 25.36 -13.41 -1.64
N ALA A 130 25.64 -13.71 -2.91
CA ALA A 130 24.72 -13.51 -4.01
C ALA A 130 23.48 -14.42 -3.92
N GLN A 131 23.65 -15.69 -3.52
CA GLN A 131 22.55 -16.62 -3.33
C GLN A 131 21.59 -16.15 -2.23
N ARG A 132 22.12 -15.78 -1.05
CA ARG A 132 21.29 -15.23 0.05
C ARG A 132 20.50 -14.00 -0.36
N LYS A 133 21.06 -13.14 -1.22
CA LYS A 133 20.35 -11.97 -1.73
C LYS A 133 19.21 -12.33 -2.68
N ARG A 134 19.36 -13.40 -3.48
CA ARG A 134 18.28 -13.93 -4.33
C ARG A 134 17.17 -14.53 -3.50
N GLU A 135 17.49 -15.34 -2.49
CA GLU A 135 16.51 -15.91 -1.55
C GLU A 135 15.75 -14.83 -0.80
N PHE A 136 16.45 -13.81 -0.31
CA PHE A 136 15.79 -12.67 0.33
C PHE A 136 14.83 -11.95 -0.64
N ALA A 137 15.24 -11.73 -1.89
CA ALA A 137 14.36 -11.12 -2.88
C ALA A 137 13.14 -12.01 -3.21
N ALA A 138 13.31 -13.33 -3.23
CA ALA A 138 12.22 -14.30 -3.42
C ALA A 138 11.20 -14.20 -2.28
N ASP A 139 11.64 -14.22 -1.02
CA ASP A 139 10.77 -14.06 0.15
C ASP A 139 9.99 -12.74 0.10
N MET A 140 10.67 -11.65 -0.27
CA MET A 140 10.01 -10.35 -0.41
C MET A 140 8.99 -10.33 -1.56
N GLY A 141 9.25 -11.07 -2.62
CA GLY A 141 8.31 -11.25 -3.73
C GLY A 141 7.01 -11.92 -3.29
N ILE A 142 7.11 -13.01 -2.52
CA ILE A 142 5.95 -13.72 -1.97
C ILE A 142 5.17 -12.82 -1.00
N GLN A 143 5.84 -12.09 -0.11
CA GLN A 143 5.19 -11.16 0.81
C GLN A 143 4.49 -10.00 0.08
N ALA A 144 5.14 -9.42 -0.93
CA ALA A 144 4.54 -8.36 -1.75
C ALA A 144 3.31 -8.87 -2.52
N HIS A 145 3.36 -10.09 -3.04
CA HIS A 145 2.21 -10.71 -3.71
C HIS A 145 1.03 -10.93 -2.76
N ALA A 146 1.26 -11.48 -1.57
CA ALA A 146 0.20 -11.67 -0.57
C ALA A 146 -0.49 -10.34 -0.20
N LEU A 147 0.29 -9.27 0.00
CA LEU A 147 -0.26 -7.94 0.28
C LEU A 147 -1.00 -7.34 -0.93
N ARG A 148 -0.57 -7.62 -2.16
CA ARG A 148 -1.34 -7.27 -3.36
C ARG A 148 -2.71 -7.94 -3.35
N MET A 149 -2.81 -9.23 -3.00
CA MET A 149 -4.10 -9.94 -2.92
C MET A 149 -5.02 -9.34 -1.87
N ALA A 150 -4.48 -9.00 -0.70
CA ALA A 150 -5.22 -8.28 0.34
C ALA A 150 -5.73 -6.91 -0.15
N ALA A 151 -4.89 -6.14 -0.86
CA ALA A 151 -5.27 -4.85 -1.43
C ALA A 151 -6.32 -4.96 -2.54
N GLU A 152 -6.24 -5.98 -3.40
CA GLU A 152 -7.25 -6.25 -4.43
C GLU A 152 -8.61 -6.62 -3.80
N GLY A 153 -8.61 -7.45 -2.76
CA GLY A 153 -9.83 -7.78 -2.01
C GLY A 153 -10.44 -6.57 -1.32
N ALA A 154 -9.61 -5.72 -0.70
CA ALA A 154 -10.06 -4.49 -0.07
C ALA A 154 -10.68 -3.49 -1.07
N VAL A 155 -10.07 -3.33 -2.24
CA VAL A 155 -10.60 -2.47 -3.30
C VAL A 155 -11.92 -3.04 -3.86
N ALA A 156 -12.04 -4.35 -4.02
CA ALA A 156 -13.27 -5.01 -4.44
C ALA A 156 -14.41 -4.77 -3.43
N ALA A 157 -14.14 -4.89 -2.13
CA ALA A 157 -15.12 -4.60 -1.09
C ALA A 157 -15.57 -3.14 -1.11
N TYR A 158 -14.64 -2.18 -1.29
CA TYR A 158 -15.01 -0.77 -1.42
C TYR A 158 -15.94 -0.54 -2.61
N GLU A 159 -15.62 -1.10 -3.77
CA GLU A 159 -16.45 -0.97 -4.97
C GLU A 159 -17.84 -1.57 -4.76
N HIS A 160 -17.93 -2.70 -4.05
CA HIS A 160 -19.20 -3.31 -3.69
C HIS A 160 -20.05 -2.43 -2.75
N ILE A 161 -19.44 -1.88 -1.70
CA ILE A 161 -20.16 -1.12 -0.66
C ILE A 161 -20.53 0.30 -1.14
N VAL A 162 -19.60 0.96 -1.83
CA VAL A 162 -19.75 2.36 -2.25
C VAL A 162 -20.39 2.47 -3.64
N GLY A 163 -20.32 1.42 -4.46
CA GLY A 163 -20.80 1.44 -5.86
C GLY A 163 -19.87 2.17 -6.83
N GLU A 164 -18.69 2.59 -6.37
CA GLU A 164 -17.69 3.29 -7.19
C GLU A 164 -16.32 2.61 -7.06
N ARG A 165 -15.59 2.54 -8.18
CA ARG A 165 -14.21 2.06 -8.16
C ARG A 165 -13.34 2.94 -7.26
N TRP A 166 -12.65 2.32 -6.31
CA TRP A 166 -11.75 3.02 -5.40
C TRP A 166 -10.66 3.80 -6.15
N LYS A 167 -10.42 5.03 -5.73
CA LYS A 167 -9.32 5.88 -6.22
C LYS A 167 -8.54 6.44 -5.04
N PRO A 168 -7.25 6.73 -5.20
CA PRO A 168 -6.49 7.35 -4.12
C PRO A 168 -7.09 8.71 -3.75
N TYR A 169 -7.13 9.01 -2.44
CA TYR A 169 -7.64 10.28 -1.97
C TYR A 169 -6.75 11.44 -2.46
N GLU A 170 -7.37 12.42 -3.11
CA GLU A 170 -6.76 13.71 -3.43
C GLU A 170 -7.38 14.77 -2.55
N ARG A 171 -6.56 15.52 -1.80
CA ARG A 171 -7.06 16.58 -0.92
C ARG A 171 -7.67 17.69 -1.77
N GLN A 172 -8.98 17.87 -1.67
CA GLN A 172 -9.64 19.07 -2.18
C GLN A 172 -9.26 20.28 -1.31
N VAL A 173 -9.00 21.42 -1.95
CA VAL A 173 -8.68 22.67 -1.26
C VAL A 173 -10.00 23.28 -0.79
N ASP A 174 -10.37 23.04 0.47
CA ASP A 174 -11.61 23.56 1.04
C ASP A 174 -11.52 25.08 1.27
N ASN A 175 -12.43 25.83 0.64
CA ASN A 175 -12.77 27.20 1.00
C ASN A 175 -14.19 27.18 1.60
N PRO A 176 -14.36 27.21 2.93
CA PRO A 176 -15.69 27.29 3.52
C PRO A 176 -15.94 28.68 4.10
N GLY A 177 -16.85 29.42 3.48
CA GLY A 177 -17.52 30.54 4.11
C GLY A 177 -19.01 30.22 4.26
N GLN A 178 -19.55 30.28 5.48
CA GLN A 178 -20.93 30.71 5.78
C GLN A 178 -21.20 30.70 7.29
N THR A 179 -21.71 31.83 7.80
CA THR A 179 -21.76 32.26 9.20
C THR A 179 -23.17 32.23 9.82
N LEU A 180 -24.14 31.53 9.22
CA LEU A 180 -25.56 31.66 9.58
C LEU A 180 -26.13 30.55 10.48
N ASP A 181 -25.32 29.56 10.91
CA ASP A 181 -25.82 28.32 11.54
C ASP A 181 -25.71 28.26 13.09
N ARG A 182 -25.37 29.35 13.78
CA ARG A 182 -24.90 29.24 15.18
C ARG A 182 -25.91 28.69 16.19
N LYS A 183 -27.19 29.07 16.12
CA LYS A 183 -28.18 28.70 17.16
C LYS A 183 -28.77 27.29 16.98
N ALA A 184 -28.91 26.85 15.72
CA ALA A 184 -29.26 25.47 15.40
C ALA A 184 -28.05 24.55 15.67
N ALA A 185 -26.84 25.00 15.31
CA ALA A 185 -25.61 24.32 15.67
C ALA A 185 -25.43 24.20 17.19
N GLU A 186 -25.71 25.22 18.00
CA GLU A 186 -25.60 25.15 19.47
C GLU A 186 -26.49 24.03 20.07
N LEU A 187 -27.73 23.90 19.60
CA LEU A 187 -28.66 22.87 20.03
C LEU A 187 -28.26 21.46 19.56
N GLN A 188 -27.72 21.35 18.35
CA GLN A 188 -27.18 20.09 17.82
C GLN A 188 -25.84 19.70 18.47
N MET A 189 -24.99 20.68 18.79
CA MET A 189 -23.73 20.48 19.51
C MET A 189 -23.97 20.03 20.95
N ALA A 190 -25.02 20.54 21.61
CA ALA A 190 -25.43 20.05 22.92
C ALA A 190 -25.84 18.56 22.92
N ALA A 191 -26.29 18.03 21.78
CA ALA A 191 -26.60 16.61 21.62
C ALA A 191 -25.36 15.72 21.39
N LEU A 192 -24.18 16.32 21.16
CA LEU A 192 -22.91 15.61 20.92
C LEU A 192 -22.05 15.46 22.19
N GLY A 193 -22.48 16.02 23.33
CA GLY A 193 -21.75 15.99 24.60
C GLY A 193 -20.89 17.24 24.84
#